data_AF-A0A3C0HP49-F1
#
_entry.id   AF-A0A3C0HP49-F1
#
_cell.length_a   1.000
_cell.length_b   1.000
_cell.length_c   1.000
_cell.angle_alpha   90.00
_cell.angle_beta   90.00
_cell.angle_gamma   90.00
#
_symmetry.space_group_name_H-M   'P 1'
#
loop_
_entity.id
_entity.type
_entity.pdbx_description
1 polymer ?
#
loop_
_entity_poly.entity_id
_entity_poly.type
_entity_poly.pdbx_seq_one_letter_code
_entity_poly.pdbx_strand_id
1 'polypeptide(L)'
;MSSRLKPHHIVRIIGVGVALFTFGSYLAPFVFEFDEASDVTRKVFGNVPAGVKLAFYTTIPMLIVYGGWVASYRVKNWERGRPDNRRTTLKNAKRRAGD
;
A
#
# COMPACT_ATOMS: atom_id res chain seq x y z
N MET A 1 11.01 17.46 17.47
CA MET A 1 11.66 16.19 17.04
C MET A 1 10.90 15.68 15.82
N SER A 2 11.32 16.03 14.60
CA SER A 2 10.60 15.62 13.37
C SER A 2 10.78 14.11 13.18
N SER A 3 9.70 13.34 13.33
CA SER A 3 9.72 11.92 13.01
C SER A 3 9.93 11.76 11.51
N ARG A 4 11.18 11.52 11.10
CA ARG A 4 11.48 11.22 9.68
C ARG A 4 10.69 9.97 9.29
N LEU A 5 9.79 10.10 8.33
CA LEU A 5 9.07 8.97 7.74
C LEU A 5 10.10 7.96 7.22
N LYS A 6 10.07 6.74 7.76
CA LYS A 6 10.95 5.66 7.33
C LYS A 6 10.36 5.00 6.07
N PRO A 7 11.17 4.52 5.13
CA PRO A 7 10.71 3.83 3.92
C PRO A 7 9.61 2.78 4.16
N HIS A 8 9.70 1.96 5.20
CA HIS A 8 8.64 0.98 5.48
C HIS A 8 7.30 1.59 5.90
N HIS A 9 7.28 2.79 6.49
CA HIS A 9 6.02 3.52 6.74
C HIS A 9 5.38 3.98 5.43
N ILE A 10 6.19 4.41 4.46
CA ILE A 10 5.71 4.81 3.13
C ILE A 10 5.01 3.63 2.45
N VAL A 11 5.60 2.44 2.52
CA VAL A 11 4.99 1.23 1.94
C VAL A 11 3.65 0.86 2.59
N ARG A 12 3.50 1.04 3.90
CA ARG A 12 2.20 0.85 4.57
C ARG A 12 1.16 1.84 4.07
N ILE A 13 1.54 3.11 3.96
CA ILE A 13 0.66 4.17 3.47
C ILE A 13 0.23 3.88 2.03
N ILE A 14 1.16 3.45 1.17
CA ILE A 14 0.85 3.02 -0.20
C ILE A 14 -0.13 1.84 -0.18
N GLY A 15 0.10 0.81 0.65
CA GLY A 15 -0.81 -0.33 0.77
C GLY A 15 -2.25 0.08 1.14
N VAL A 16 -2.39 0.98 2.12
CA VAL A 16 -3.70 1.54 2.49
C VAL A 16 -4.28 2.40 1.37
N GLY A 17 -3.47 3.26 0.74
CA GLY A 17 -3.90 4.11 -0.37
C GLY A 17 -4.40 3.30 -1.57
N VAL A 18 -3.71 2.23 -1.95
CA VAL A 18 -4.14 1.32 -3.02
C VAL A 18 -5.43 0.61 -2.63
N ALA A 19 -5.55 0.13 -1.39
CA ALA A 19 -6.79 -0.51 -0.93
C ALA A 19 -8.00 0.44 -1.00
N LEU A 20 -7.82 1.69 -0.56
CA LEU A 20 -8.85 2.73 -0.64
C LEU A 20 -9.19 3.09 -2.09
N PHE A 21 -8.17 3.23 -2.95
CA PHE A 21 -8.39 3.50 -4.36
C PHE A 21 -9.18 2.37 -5.03
N THR A 22 -8.77 1.11 -4.84
CA THR A 22 -9.48 -0.05 -5.39
C THR A 22 -10.92 -0.13 -4.89
N PHE A 23 -11.15 0.06 -3.59
CA PHE A 23 -12.49 0.06 -3.01
C PHE A 23 -13.34 1.23 -3.53
N GLY A 24 -12.75 2.42 -3.66
CA GLY A 24 -13.41 3.60 -4.22
C GLY A 24 -13.77 3.42 -5.70
N SER A 25 -12.86 2.85 -6.50
CA SER A 25 -13.14 2.50 -7.90
C SER A 25 -14.28 1.50 -8.03
N TYR A 26 -14.39 0.56 -7.07
CA TYR A 26 -15.54 -0.34 -7.00
C TYR A 26 -16.85 0.42 -6.70
N LEU A 27 -16.84 1.36 -5.75
CA LEU A 27 -18.04 2.12 -5.38
C LEU A 27 -18.43 3.18 -6.42
N ALA A 28 -17.49 3.62 -7.27
CA ALA A 28 -17.70 4.71 -8.21
C ALA A 28 -18.97 4.55 -9.09
N PRO A 29 -19.27 3.39 -9.69
CA PRO A 29 -20.49 3.23 -10.48
C PRO A 29 -21.79 3.41 -9.69
N PHE A 30 -21.79 3.17 -8.37
CA PHE A 30 -22.97 3.37 -7.52
C PHE A 30 -23.20 4.83 -7.15
N VAL A 31 -22.18 5.67 -7.23
CA VAL A 31 -22.24 7.11 -6.88
C VAL A 31 -22.43 7.97 -8.12
N PHE A 32 -21.74 7.61 -9.20
CA PHE A 32 -21.71 8.40 -10.42
C PHE A 32 -22.65 7.88 -11.50
N GLU A 33 -23.41 6.81 -11.21
CA GLU A 33 -24.41 6.22 -12.12
C GLU A 33 -23.88 6.13 -13.55
N PHE A 34 -22.73 5.46 -13.71
CA PHE A 34 -22.14 5.26 -15.03
C PHE A 34 -23.05 4.37 -15.88
N ASP A 35 -24.01 4.99 -16.57
CA ASP A 35 -24.95 4.31 -17.43
C ASP A 35 -24.32 4.00 -18.78
N GLU A 36 -24.56 2.78 -19.25
CA GLU A 36 -24.13 2.33 -20.56
C GLU A 36 -25.32 2.47 -21.52
N ALA A 37 -25.21 3.33 -22.54
CA ALA A 37 -26.29 3.63 -23.50
C ALA A 37 -26.61 2.47 -24.49
N SER A 38 -26.08 1.28 -24.24
CA SER A 38 -26.20 0.11 -25.12
C SER A 38 -27.43 -0.72 -24.74
N ASP A 39 -28.29 -1.00 -25.73
CA ASP A 39 -29.45 -1.90 -25.58
C ASP A 39 -29.08 -3.34 -25.22
N VAL A 40 -27.81 -3.73 -25.41
CA VAL A 40 -27.31 -5.07 -25.05
C VAL A 40 -26.15 -4.92 -24.07
N THR A 41 -26.46 -4.91 -22.78
CA THR A 41 -25.42 -5.07 -21.73
C THR A 41 -25.79 -6.11 -20.69
N ARG A 42 -24.76 -6.74 -20.11
CA ARG A 42 -24.92 -7.73 -19.04
C ARG A 42 -24.78 -7.05 -17.69
N LYS A 43 -25.71 -7.30 -16.78
CA LYS A 43 -25.58 -6.88 -15.37
C LYS A 43 -24.31 -7.49 -14.74
N VAL A 44 -23.43 -6.61 -14.28
CA VAL A 44 -22.24 -7.00 -13.51
C VAL A 44 -22.70 -7.76 -12.26
N PHE A 45 -22.15 -8.96 -12.04
CA PHE A 45 -22.57 -9.90 -11.00
C PHE A 45 -24.07 -10.32 -11.02
N GLY A 46 -24.71 -10.35 -12.19
CA GLY A 46 -26.02 -10.99 -12.35
C GLY A 46 -26.00 -12.44 -11.88
N ASN A 47 -27.05 -12.87 -11.18
CA ASN A 47 -27.22 -14.21 -10.59
C ASN A 47 -26.20 -14.63 -9.53
N VAL A 48 -25.37 -13.70 -9.01
CA VAL A 48 -24.45 -14.00 -7.91
C VAL A 48 -25.12 -13.71 -6.55
N PRO A 49 -25.09 -14.64 -5.58
CA PRO A 49 -25.64 -14.42 -4.25
C PRO A 49 -25.05 -13.17 -3.58
N ALA A 50 -25.87 -12.44 -2.83
CA ALA A 50 -25.47 -11.20 -2.16
C ALA A 50 -24.28 -11.40 -1.20
N GLY A 51 -24.27 -12.51 -0.46
CA GLY A 51 -23.17 -12.84 0.46
C GLY A 51 -21.81 -13.02 -0.25
N VAL A 52 -21.80 -13.59 -1.46
CA VAL A 52 -20.57 -13.77 -2.24
C VAL A 52 -20.02 -12.43 -2.72
N LYS A 53 -20.91 -11.53 -3.17
CA LYS A 53 -20.53 -10.15 -3.51
C LYS A 53 -19.92 -9.44 -2.31
N LEU A 54 -20.58 -9.50 -1.15
CA LEU A 54 -20.07 -8.88 0.08
C LEU A 54 -18.70 -9.43 0.48
N ALA A 55 -18.53 -10.75 0.44
CA ALA A 55 -17.26 -11.40 0.74
C ALA A 55 -16.15 -10.91 -0.20
N PHE A 56 -16.42 -10.86 -1.51
CA PHE A 56 -15.45 -10.36 -2.50
C PHE A 56 -15.05 -8.91 -2.21
N TYR A 57 -16.03 -8.02 -2.01
CA TYR A 57 -15.77 -6.58 -1.82
C TYR A 57 -15.12 -6.22 -0.48
N THR A 58 -15.17 -7.10 0.50
CA THR A 58 -14.50 -6.91 1.79
C THR A 58 -13.13 -7.58 1.81
N THR A 59 -13.03 -8.79 1.24
CA THR A 59 -11.79 -9.59 1.25
C THR A 59 -10.69 -8.96 0.41
N ILE A 60 -11.01 -8.47 -0.80
CA ILE A 60 -9.98 -7.91 -1.69
C ILE A 60 -9.27 -6.70 -1.06
N PRO A 61 -9.97 -5.66 -0.56
CA PRO A 61 -9.30 -4.55 0.12
C PRO A 61 -8.49 -4.99 1.36
N MET A 62 -9.02 -5.92 2.16
CA MET A 62 -8.30 -6.45 3.32
C MET A 62 -6.99 -7.13 2.92
N LEU A 63 -7.00 -7.94 1.85
CA LEU A 63 -5.80 -8.61 1.34
C LEU A 63 -4.79 -7.61 0.78
N ILE A 64 -5.22 -6.51 0.16
CA ILE A 64 -4.31 -5.46 -0.31
C ILE A 64 -3.61 -4.78 0.88
N VAL A 65 -4.37 -4.42 1.93
CA VAL A 65 -3.79 -3.86 3.16
C VAL A 65 -2.80 -4.84 3.79
N TYR A 66 -3.19 -6.10 3.93
CA TYR A 66 -2.33 -7.15 4.48
C TYR A 66 -1.05 -7.34 3.65
N GLY A 67 -1.17 -7.43 2.33
CA GLY A 67 -0.03 -7.54 1.42
C GLY A 67 0.93 -6.36 1.53
N GLY A 68 0.41 -5.13 1.56
CA GLY A 68 1.20 -3.92 1.80
C GLY A 68 1.87 -3.92 3.18
N TRP A 69 1.20 -4.43 4.20
CA TRP A 69 1.74 -4.57 5.55
C TRP A 69 2.90 -5.57 5.60
N VAL A 70 2.74 -6.76 5.02
CA VAL A 70 3.80 -7.78 4.95
C VAL A 70 4.99 -7.30 4.10
N ALA A 71 4.73 -6.61 2.98
CA ALA A 71 5.77 -5.98 2.16
C ALA A 71 6.56 -4.93 2.96
N SER A 72 5.89 -4.17 3.85
CA SER A 72 6.57 -3.20 4.72
C SER A 72 7.63 -3.84 5.62
N TYR A 73 7.43 -5.09 6.06
CA TYR A 73 8.43 -5.80 6.86
C TYR A 73 9.68 -6.12 6.05
N ARG A 74 9.54 -6.45 4.76
CA ARG A 74 10.70 -6.65 3.87
C ARG A 74 11.51 -5.36 3.70
N VAL A 75 10.83 -4.23 3.50
CA VAL A 75 11.49 -2.92 3.41
C VAL A 75 12.17 -2.54 4.73
N LYS A 76 11.54 -2.82 5.87
CA LYS A 76 12.16 -2.62 7.19
C LYS A 76 13.43 -3.46 7.37
N ASN A 77 13.46 -4.66 6.82
CA ASN A 77 14.65 -5.50 6.86
C ASN A 77 15.78 -4.93 5.98
N TRP A 78 15.46 -4.39 4.81
CA TRP A 78 16.45 -3.69 3.98
C TRP A 78 16.99 -2.41 4.62
N GLU A 79 16.20 -1.73 5.46
CA GLU A 79 16.70 -0.58 6.24
C GLU A 79 17.77 -0.98 7.27
N ARG A 80 17.73 -2.22 7.79
CA ARG A 80 18.72 -2.73 8.75
C ARG A 80 20.03 -3.16 8.09
N GLY A 81 19.95 -3.66 6.85
CA GLY A 81 21.12 -4.13 6.08
C GLY A 81 21.90 -3.04 5.35
N ARG A 82 21.71 -1.76 5.69
CA ARG A 82 22.41 -0.66 5.02
C ARG A 82 23.89 -0.69 5.35
N PRO A 83 24.78 -0.33 4.39
CA PRO A 83 26.19 -0.16 4.67
C PRO A 83 26.37 0.75 5.88
N ASP A 84 27.26 0.35 6.78
CA ASP A 84 27.64 1.21 7.90
C ASP A 84 28.09 2.58 7.37
N ASN A 85 27.62 3.66 8.00
CA ASN A 85 27.93 5.00 7.53
C ASN A 85 29.37 5.35 7.91
N ARG A 86 30.31 5.03 7.01
CA ARG A 86 31.73 5.27 7.20
C ARG A 86 32.20 6.68 6.85
N ARG A 87 31.29 7.64 6.68
CA ARG A 87 31.65 9.00 6.28
C ARG A 87 32.58 9.64 7.31
N THR A 88 33.74 10.12 6.84
CA THR A 88 34.61 11.00 7.62
C THR A 88 33.98 12.38 7.70
N THR A 89 33.83 12.86 8.92
CA THR A 89 33.28 14.14 9.32
C THR A 89 34.28 14.80 10.27
N LEU A 90 34.20 16.11 10.44
CA LEU A 90 35.06 16.81 11.39
C LEU A 90 34.99 16.23 12.82
N LYS A 91 33.86 15.60 13.18
CA LYS A 91 33.64 14.99 14.50
C LYS A 91 34.37 13.66 14.72
N ASN A 92 34.63 12.91 13.66
CA ASN A 92 35.23 11.55 13.74
C ASN A 92 36.57 11.43 13.00
N ALA A 93 37.03 12.48 12.31
CA ALA A 93 38.31 12.50 11.59
C ALA A 93 39.52 12.16 12.47
N LYS A 94 39.60 12.73 13.68
CA LYS A 94 40.72 12.45 14.61
C LYS A 94 40.77 10.97 15.04
N ARG A 95 39.61 10.36 15.30
CA ARG A 95 39.52 8.93 15.66
C ARG A 95 39.92 8.05 14.47
N ARG A 96 39.43 8.38 13.28
CA ARG A 96 39.75 7.64 12.03
C ARG A 96 41.21 7.76 11.58
N ALA A 97 41.90 8.85 11.92
CA ALA A 97 43.31 9.03 11.57
C ALA A 97 44.27 8.31 12.55
N GLY A 98 43.76 7.85 13.69
CA GLY A 98 44.53 7.10 14.69
C GLY A 98 44.20 5.60 14.75
N ASP A 99 43.18 5.14 14.02
CA ASP A 99 42.90 3.73 13.73
C ASP A 99 43.63 3.32 12.44
#